data_AF-K7V5A8-F1
#
_entry.id   AF-K7V5A8-F1
#
_cell.length_a   1.000
_cell.length_b   1.000
_cell.length_c   1.000
_cell.angle_alpha   90.00
_cell.angle_beta   90.00
_cell.angle_gamma   90.00
#
_symmetry.space_group_name_H-M   'P 1'
#
loop_
_entity.id
_entity.type
_entity.pdbx_description
1 polymer ?
#
loop_
_entity_poly.entity_id
_entity_poly.type
_entity_poly.pdbx_seq_one_letter_code
_entity_poly.pdbx_strand_id
1 'polypeptide(L)'
;MDFIPGVDGPSEGVPRVLACFSNNLLRREPLKLVDGGQSQRTFVYIKDAIEAVVLMIENPARANGHIFNVGNPDNEVTVRELAQMMTEVYANVSGEAPLDEPMIDVSSSQFYGEGYDDSDKRIPDMTIINKQLGWNPKTPLKDLLETTLTYQHKTYKEAVKRQMSQASATS
;
A
#
# COMPACT_ATOMS: atom_id res chain seq x y z
N MET A 1 -6.98 7.89 6.29
CA MET A 1 -6.15 7.98 5.07
C MET A 1 -5.78 6.58 4.56
N ASP A 2 -5.61 5.58 5.43
CA ASP A 2 -5.84 4.17 5.10
C ASP A 2 -6.84 3.61 6.12
N PHE A 3 -7.80 2.83 5.65
CA PHE A 3 -8.83 2.15 6.45
C PHE A 3 -9.37 0.99 5.62
N ILE A 4 -10.06 0.03 6.26
CA ILE A 4 -10.84 -0.98 5.56
C ILE A 4 -12.30 -0.49 5.50
N PRO A 5 -12.82 -0.15 4.30
CA PRO A 5 -14.19 0.32 4.12
C PRO A 5 -15.23 -0.54 4.83
N GLY A 6 -16.07 0.12 5.63
CA GLY A 6 -17.14 -0.51 6.41
C GLY A 6 -16.69 -1.33 7.62
N VAL A 7 -15.39 -1.32 7.95
CA VAL A 7 -14.87 -1.89 9.21
C VAL A 7 -14.26 -0.78 10.07
N ASP A 8 -13.25 -0.08 9.57
CA ASP A 8 -12.49 0.95 10.30
C ASP A 8 -12.80 2.39 9.84
N GLY A 9 -13.68 2.52 8.86
CA GLY A 9 -14.05 3.79 8.28
C GLY A 9 -15.40 3.69 7.58
N PRO A 10 -15.84 4.79 6.95
CA PRO A 10 -17.09 4.80 6.20
C PRO A 10 -17.10 3.69 5.14
N SER A 11 -18.29 3.15 4.86
CA SER A 11 -18.47 2.18 3.76
C SER A 11 -18.17 2.83 2.39
N GLU A 12 -18.35 4.14 2.30
CA GLU A 12 -18.06 4.95 1.13
C GLU A 12 -16.64 5.55 1.22
N GLY A 13 -15.89 5.47 0.13
CA GLY A 13 -14.58 6.08 0.02
C GLY A 13 -13.53 5.15 -0.58
N VAL A 14 -12.54 5.76 -1.23
CA VAL A 14 -11.44 5.05 -1.89
C VAL A 14 -10.16 5.33 -1.09
N PRO A 15 -9.67 4.39 -0.26
CA PRO A 15 -8.40 4.56 0.43
C PRO A 15 -7.23 4.41 -0.56
N ARG A 16 -5.99 4.47 -0.08
CA ARG A 16 -4.82 4.31 -0.95
C ARG A 16 -4.61 2.84 -1.32
N VAL A 17 -3.77 2.61 -2.33
CA VAL A 17 -3.60 1.32 -3.02
C VAL A 17 -3.39 0.13 -2.06
N LEU A 18 -2.57 0.26 -1.03
CA LEU A 18 -2.29 -0.83 -0.08
C LEU A 18 -3.55 -1.27 0.67
N ALA A 19 -4.39 -0.31 1.08
CA ALA A 19 -5.64 -0.58 1.76
C ALA A 19 -6.72 -1.08 0.78
N CYS A 20 -6.81 -0.53 -0.43
CA CYS A 20 -7.69 -1.05 -1.48
C CYS A 20 -7.39 -2.53 -1.77
N PHE A 21 -6.13 -2.86 -2.04
CA PHE A 21 -5.74 -4.23 -2.35
C PHE A 21 -5.90 -5.16 -1.13
N SER A 22 -5.55 -4.71 0.07
CA SER A 22 -5.80 -5.50 1.30
C SER A 22 -7.30 -5.78 1.48
N ASN A 23 -8.15 -4.80 1.21
CA ASN A 23 -9.61 -4.93 1.26
C ASN A 23 -10.14 -5.96 0.27
N ASN A 24 -9.64 -5.96 -0.98
CA ASN A 24 -10.00 -6.93 -2.01
C ASN A 24 -9.53 -8.35 -1.62
N LEU A 25 -8.29 -8.49 -1.15
CA LEU A 25 -7.74 -9.77 -0.70
C LEU A 25 -8.54 -10.38 0.46
N LEU A 26 -8.90 -9.56 1.46
CA LEU A 26 -9.71 -9.98 2.60
C LEU A 26 -11.13 -10.42 2.20
N ARG A 27 -11.70 -9.79 1.16
CA ARG A 27 -13.05 -10.11 0.63
C ARG A 27 -13.05 -11.18 -0.45
N ARG A 28 -11.87 -11.66 -0.86
CA ARG A 28 -11.69 -12.56 -2.00
C ARG A 28 -12.28 -11.99 -3.29
N GLU A 29 -11.97 -10.73 -3.55
CA GLU A 29 -12.33 -10.00 -4.77
C GLU A 29 -11.08 -9.72 -5.62
N PRO A 30 -11.20 -9.60 -6.95
CA PRO A 30 -10.10 -9.18 -7.81
C PRO A 30 -9.58 -7.78 -7.45
N LEU A 31 -8.27 -7.58 -7.51
CA LEU A 31 -7.62 -6.29 -7.31
C LEU A 31 -7.88 -5.40 -8.54
N LYS A 32 -8.44 -4.21 -8.31
CA LYS A 32 -8.79 -3.27 -9.37
C LYS A 32 -7.56 -2.47 -9.81
N LEU A 33 -7.11 -2.67 -11.04
CA LEU A 33 -5.98 -1.96 -11.65
C LEU A 33 -6.48 -0.76 -12.44
N VAL A 34 -6.26 0.44 -11.91
CA VAL A 34 -6.64 1.68 -12.59
C VAL A 34 -5.77 1.89 -13.83
N ASP A 35 -6.43 2.05 -14.97
CA ASP A 35 -5.81 2.22 -16.30
C ASP A 35 -4.70 1.18 -16.57
N GLY A 36 -4.96 -0.08 -16.16
CA GLY A 36 -4.04 -1.20 -16.34
C GLY A 36 -2.87 -1.25 -15.37
N GLY A 37 -2.80 -0.35 -14.39
CA GLY A 37 -1.84 -0.38 -13.27
C GLY A 37 -0.40 -0.08 -13.67
N GLN A 38 -0.19 0.78 -14.67
CA GLN A 38 1.13 1.05 -15.26
C GLN A 38 1.97 2.09 -14.50
N SER A 39 1.36 2.88 -13.61
CA SER A 39 2.09 3.88 -12.83
C SER A 39 3.05 3.20 -11.85
N GLN A 40 4.23 3.79 -11.68
CA GLN A 40 5.33 3.28 -10.87
C GLN A 40 5.44 4.04 -9.54
N ARG A 41 5.61 3.29 -8.46
CA ARG A 41 5.74 3.82 -7.10
C ARG A 41 6.90 3.14 -6.39
N THR A 42 7.46 3.85 -5.44
CA THR A 42 8.46 3.34 -4.50
C THR A 42 7.83 3.21 -3.11
N PHE A 43 8.02 2.06 -2.47
CA PHE A 43 7.41 1.76 -1.17
C PHE A 43 8.47 1.63 -0.09
N VAL A 44 8.38 2.46 0.96
CA VAL A 44 9.26 2.39 2.13
C VAL A 44 8.51 1.76 3.30
N TYR A 45 9.17 0.88 4.04
CA TYR A 45 8.59 0.32 5.25
C TYR A 45 8.46 1.40 6.33
N ILE A 46 7.35 1.37 7.07
CA ILE A 46 7.06 2.42 8.04
C ILE A 46 8.12 2.54 9.13
N LYS A 47 8.74 1.43 9.58
CA LYS A 47 9.81 1.51 10.58
C LYS A 47 11.05 2.24 10.03
N ASP A 48 11.42 1.99 8.79
CA ASP A 48 12.53 2.68 8.13
C ASP A 48 12.24 4.17 7.99
N ALA A 49 11.02 4.53 7.55
CA ALA A 49 10.62 5.92 7.41
C ALA A 49 10.60 6.66 8.75
N ILE A 50 10.14 6.00 9.83
CA ILE A 50 10.15 6.59 11.17
C ILE A 50 11.58 6.78 11.70
N GLU A 51 12.51 5.87 11.40
CA GLU A 51 13.94 6.06 11.70
C GLU A 51 14.46 7.37 11.06
N ALA A 52 14.08 7.68 9.82
CA ALA A 52 14.44 8.95 9.17
C ALA A 52 13.92 10.17 9.94
N VAL A 53 12.65 10.12 10.37
CA VAL A 53 12.01 11.21 11.11
C VAL A 53 12.66 11.41 12.47
N VAL A 54 12.98 10.32 13.18
CA VAL A 54 13.71 10.39 14.46
C VAL A 54 15.07 11.05 14.28
N LEU A 55 15.81 10.70 13.22
CA LEU A 55 17.09 11.35 12.90
C LEU A 55 16.94 12.86 12.66
N MET A 56 15.87 13.30 12.00
CA MET A 56 15.58 14.73 11.81
C MET A 56 15.35 15.44 13.15
N ILE A 57 14.58 14.82 14.05
CA ILE A 57 14.26 15.37 15.37
C ILE A 57 15.51 15.48 16.23
N GLU A 58 16.35 14.44 16.25
CA GLU A 58 17.55 14.37 17.09
C GLU A 58 18.74 15.18 16.54
N ASN A 59 18.71 15.59 15.27
CA ASN A 59 19.80 16.32 14.62
C ASN A 59 19.35 17.67 14.01
N PRO A 60 18.77 18.60 14.79
CA PRO A 60 18.23 19.86 14.26
C PRO A 60 19.28 20.70 13.53
N ALA A 61 20.55 20.66 13.96
CA ALA A 61 21.65 21.36 13.29
C ALA A 61 21.93 20.87 11.86
N ARG A 62 21.55 19.63 11.54
CA ARG A 62 21.70 19.03 10.19
C ARG A 62 20.38 18.98 9.42
N ALA A 63 19.25 19.06 10.12
CA ALA A 63 17.91 18.96 9.53
C ALA A 63 17.26 20.32 9.22
N ASN A 64 17.49 21.34 10.05
CA ASN A 64 16.86 22.65 9.89
C ASN A 64 17.19 23.28 8.53
N GLY A 65 16.18 23.78 7.83
CA GLY A 65 16.31 24.43 6.53
C GLY A 65 16.36 23.48 5.33
N HIS A 66 16.31 22.17 5.55
CA HIS A 66 16.28 21.18 4.46
C HIS A 66 14.87 20.63 4.19
N ILE A 67 14.66 20.21 2.95
CA ILE A 67 13.54 19.36 2.53
C ILE A 67 14.13 17.97 2.25
N PHE A 68 13.46 16.94 2.77
CA PHE A 68 13.94 15.56 2.68
C PHE A 68 12.93 14.67 1.95
N ASN A 69 13.42 13.89 0.99
CA ASN A 69 12.70 12.73 0.49
C ASN A 69 12.91 11.58 1.47
N VAL A 70 11.82 10.95 1.91
CA VAL A 70 11.84 9.73 2.73
C VAL A 70 11.13 8.63 1.94
N GLY A 71 11.91 7.76 1.31
CA GLY A 71 11.40 6.69 0.46
C GLY A 71 12.45 5.61 0.24
N ASN A 72 12.10 4.57 -0.50
CA ASN A 72 13.01 3.50 -0.87
C ASN A 72 13.06 3.33 -2.39
N PRO A 73 14.08 3.88 -3.08
CA PRO A 73 14.18 3.81 -4.53
C PRO A 73 14.34 2.37 -5.05
N ASP A 74 14.84 1.45 -4.22
CA ASP A 74 15.05 0.04 -4.60
C ASP A 74 13.75 -0.77 -4.59
N ASN A 75 12.70 -0.28 -3.92
CA ASN A 75 11.38 -0.89 -3.87
C ASN A 75 10.43 -0.29 -4.92
N GLU A 76 10.94 -0.03 -6.12
CA GLU A 76 10.15 0.44 -7.26
C GLU A 76 9.38 -0.69 -7.92
N VAL A 77 8.07 -0.48 -8.11
CA VAL A 77 7.21 -1.37 -8.92
C VAL A 77 6.06 -0.60 -9.56
N THR A 78 5.53 -1.15 -10.64
CA THR A 78 4.20 -0.80 -11.15
C THR A 78 3.09 -1.21 -10.17
N VAL A 79 1.92 -0.59 -10.25
CA VAL A 79 0.75 -1.01 -9.47
C VAL A 79 0.34 -2.45 -9.80
N ARG A 80 0.53 -2.92 -11.04
CA ARG A 80 0.28 -4.30 -11.45
C ARG A 80 1.24 -5.29 -10.78
N GLU A 81 2.54 -5.00 -10.77
CA GLU A 81 3.53 -5.83 -10.08
C GLU A 81 3.28 -5.84 -8.57
N LEU A 82 2.87 -4.70 -7.98
CA LEU A 82 2.43 -4.66 -6.59
C LEU A 82 1.25 -5.61 -6.34
N ALA A 83 0.23 -5.59 -7.19
CA ALA A 83 -0.94 -6.46 -7.06
C ALA A 83 -0.56 -7.96 -7.15
N GLN A 84 0.34 -8.31 -8.07
CA GLN A 84 0.89 -9.67 -8.20
C GLN A 84 1.59 -10.11 -6.92
N MET A 85 2.57 -9.32 -6.45
CA MET A 85 3.31 -9.64 -5.22
C MET A 85 2.40 -9.72 -4.00
N MET A 86 1.44 -8.79 -3.86
CA MET A 86 0.48 -8.82 -2.74
C MET A 86 -0.39 -10.07 -2.77
N THR A 87 -0.80 -10.54 -3.94
CA THR A 87 -1.58 -11.77 -4.09
C THR A 87 -0.76 -12.99 -3.68
N GLU A 88 0.49 -13.10 -4.13
CA GLU A 88 1.40 -14.20 -3.78
C GLU A 88 1.71 -14.22 -2.28
N VAL A 89 2.07 -13.05 -1.72
CA VAL A 89 2.35 -12.91 -0.28
C VAL A 89 1.10 -13.24 0.54
N TYR A 90 -0.07 -12.74 0.14
CA TYR A 90 -1.30 -13.00 0.87
C TYR A 90 -1.74 -14.46 0.81
N ALA A 91 -1.49 -15.18 -0.28
CA ALA A 91 -1.74 -16.61 -0.34
C ALA A 91 -0.92 -17.37 0.71
N ASN A 92 0.36 -17.00 0.88
CA ASN A 92 1.22 -17.57 1.93
C ASN A 92 0.75 -17.18 3.34
N VAL A 93 0.38 -15.92 3.55
CA VAL A 93 -0.06 -15.40 4.86
C VAL A 93 -1.41 -16.00 5.29
N SER A 94 -2.35 -16.12 4.37
CA SER A 94 -3.72 -16.57 4.66
C SER A 94 -3.88 -18.09 4.62
N GLY A 95 -3.00 -18.80 3.90
CA GLY A 95 -3.14 -20.22 3.58
C GLY A 95 -4.21 -20.50 2.52
N GLU A 96 -4.75 -19.47 1.87
CA GLU A 96 -5.80 -19.60 0.86
C GLU A 96 -5.21 -19.36 -0.54
N ALA A 97 -5.59 -20.17 -1.53
CA ALA A 97 -5.11 -20.00 -2.90
C ALA A 97 -5.58 -18.64 -3.49
N PRO A 98 -4.81 -18.05 -4.43
CA PRO A 98 -5.27 -16.93 -5.24
C PRO A 98 -6.58 -17.25 -5.98
N LEU A 99 -7.30 -16.19 -6.41
CA LEU A 99 -8.39 -16.35 -7.37
C LEU A 99 -7.83 -16.75 -8.74
N ASP A 100 -8.65 -17.41 -9.56
CA ASP A 100 -8.28 -17.74 -10.95
C ASP A 100 -7.99 -16.45 -11.76
N GLU A 101 -8.78 -15.41 -11.51
CA GLU A 101 -8.61 -14.06 -12.04
C GLU A 101 -8.38 -13.07 -10.89
N PRO A 102 -7.14 -12.90 -10.40
CA PRO A 102 -6.85 -12.12 -9.20
C PRO A 102 -6.87 -10.60 -9.42
N MET A 103 -6.97 -10.14 -10.66
CA MET A 103 -6.88 -8.72 -11.03
C MET A 103 -7.87 -8.40 -12.15
N ILE A 104 -8.38 -7.17 -12.16
CA ILE A 104 -9.25 -6.64 -13.20
C ILE A 104 -8.88 -5.19 -13.52
N ASP A 105 -8.86 -4.85 -14.81
CA ASP A 105 -8.59 -3.48 -15.25
C ASP A 105 -9.86 -2.63 -15.16
N VAL A 106 -9.73 -1.40 -14.66
CA VAL A 106 -10.81 -0.41 -14.55
C VAL A 106 -10.32 0.95 -15.03
N SER A 107 -11.19 1.77 -15.62
CA SER A 107 -10.79 3.13 -15.99
C SER A 107 -10.65 4.02 -14.75
N SER A 108 -9.75 5.00 -14.81
CA SER A 108 -9.66 6.06 -13.80
C SER A 108 -10.96 6.84 -13.63
N SER A 109 -11.70 7.11 -14.71
CA SER A 109 -13.00 7.77 -14.63
C SER A 109 -14.03 6.96 -13.83
N GLN A 110 -14.03 5.63 -13.95
CA GLN A 110 -14.91 4.75 -13.19
C GLN A 110 -14.47 4.65 -11.73
N PHE A 111 -13.17 4.65 -11.46
CA PHE A 111 -12.63 4.39 -10.12
C PHE A 111 -12.49 5.65 -9.26
N TYR A 112 -11.90 6.71 -9.82
CA TYR A 112 -11.63 7.98 -9.14
C TYR A 112 -12.57 9.12 -9.56
N GLY A 113 -13.26 9.00 -10.68
CA GLY A 113 -14.16 10.03 -11.21
C GLY A 113 -13.52 10.91 -12.28
N GLU A 114 -14.30 11.86 -12.78
CA GLU A 114 -13.88 12.80 -13.81
C GLU A 114 -12.75 13.72 -13.33
N GLY A 115 -11.80 14.02 -14.23
CA GLY A 115 -10.68 14.92 -13.95
C GLY A 115 -9.53 14.30 -13.14
N TYR A 116 -9.50 12.98 -12.98
CA TYR A 116 -8.36 12.29 -12.38
C TYR A 116 -7.11 12.41 -13.25
N ASP A 117 -5.98 12.72 -12.62
CA ASP A 117 -4.64 12.71 -13.19
C ASP A 117 -3.67 12.17 -12.14
N ASP A 118 -2.61 11.48 -12.55
CA ASP A 118 -1.68 10.81 -11.65
C ASP A 118 -0.24 10.94 -12.10
N SER A 119 0.69 10.88 -11.14
CA SER A 119 2.11 10.81 -11.48
C SER A 119 2.43 9.47 -12.13
N ASP A 120 3.14 9.48 -13.23
CA ASP A 120 3.61 8.26 -13.90
C ASP A 120 4.63 7.51 -13.03
N LYS A 121 5.61 8.23 -12.47
CA LYS A 121 6.76 7.63 -11.78
C LYS A 121 7.22 8.47 -10.58
N ARG A 122 7.47 7.82 -9.43
CA ARG A 122 7.97 8.49 -8.21
C ARG A 122 9.19 7.75 -7.66
N ILE A 123 10.39 8.25 -7.99
CA ILE A 123 11.66 7.81 -7.40
C ILE A 123 12.23 8.94 -6.53
N PRO A 124 12.47 8.70 -5.23
CA PRO A 124 13.08 9.69 -4.36
C PRO A 124 14.58 9.85 -4.66
N ASP A 125 15.05 11.08 -4.88
CA ASP A 125 16.48 11.38 -4.78
C ASP A 125 16.90 11.31 -3.31
N MET A 126 17.95 10.53 -3.04
CA MET A 126 18.42 10.23 -1.70
C MET A 126 19.64 11.09 -1.30
N THR A 127 20.10 12.00 -2.15
CA THR A 127 21.37 12.72 -1.98
C THR A 127 21.37 13.55 -0.70
N ILE A 128 20.31 14.33 -0.47
CA ILE A 128 20.24 15.26 0.67
C ILE A 128 20.10 14.49 1.99
N ILE A 129 19.20 13.53 2.07
CA ILE A 129 18.94 12.78 3.30
C ILE A 129 20.14 11.91 3.70
N ASN A 130 20.82 11.30 2.74
CA ASN A 130 22.06 10.56 3.00
C ASN A 130 23.17 11.48 3.50
N LYS A 131 23.39 12.62 2.84
CA LYS A 131 24.43 13.57 3.25
C LYS A 131 24.18 14.14 4.65
N GLN A 132 22.94 14.48 4.97
CA GLN A 132 22.61 15.16 6.22
C GLN A 132 22.33 14.22 7.38
N LEU A 133 21.80 13.02 7.14
CA LEU A 133 21.38 12.12 8.22
C LEU A 133 22.01 10.74 8.13
N GLY A 134 22.70 10.39 7.03
CA GLY A 134 23.27 9.05 6.81
C GLY A 134 22.20 7.95 6.72
N TRP A 135 20.94 8.33 6.49
CA TRP A 135 19.81 7.41 6.52
C TRP A 135 19.61 6.72 5.17
N ASN A 136 19.46 5.39 5.21
CA ASN A 136 18.99 4.58 4.10
C ASN A 136 17.90 3.61 4.59
N PRO A 137 16.87 3.34 3.76
CA PRO A 137 15.92 2.28 4.03
C PRO A 137 16.59 0.91 3.93
N LYS A 138 16.08 -0.06 4.69
CA LYS A 138 16.72 -1.37 4.86
C LYS A 138 15.80 -2.51 4.46
N THR A 139 14.49 -2.27 4.43
CA THR A 139 13.47 -3.30 4.30
C THR A 139 13.05 -3.48 2.84
N PRO A 140 13.28 -4.67 2.23
CA PRO A 140 12.78 -5.01 0.91
C PRO A 140 11.24 -4.98 0.83
N LEU A 141 10.71 -4.77 -0.37
CA LEU A 141 9.26 -4.71 -0.60
C LEU A 141 8.54 -6.01 -0.20
N LYS A 142 9.14 -7.17 -0.46
CA LYS A 142 8.52 -8.45 -0.07
C LYS A 142 8.34 -8.55 1.45
N ASP A 143 9.38 -8.21 2.21
CA ASP A 143 9.39 -8.33 3.68
C ASP A 143 8.40 -7.35 4.32
N LEU A 144 8.30 -6.12 3.80
CA LEU A 144 7.32 -5.15 4.30
C LEU A 144 5.88 -5.59 3.96
N LEU A 145 5.66 -6.22 2.80
CA LEU A 145 4.35 -6.76 2.42
C LEU A 145 3.96 -7.95 3.29
N GLU A 146 4.88 -8.89 3.54
CA GLU A 146 4.65 -10.04 4.42
C GLU A 146 4.25 -9.58 5.83
N THR A 147 5.00 -8.61 6.38
CA THR A 147 4.71 -8.04 7.69
C THR A 147 3.35 -7.34 7.71
N THR A 148 3.07 -6.52 6.70
CA THR A 148 1.84 -5.72 6.66
C THR A 148 0.61 -6.59 6.41
N LEU A 149 0.68 -7.53 5.47
CA LEU A 149 -0.43 -8.43 5.16
C LEU A 149 -0.70 -9.42 6.29
N THR A 150 0.33 -9.83 7.04
CA THR A 150 0.13 -10.60 8.28
C THR A 150 -0.69 -9.81 9.31
N TYR A 151 -0.36 -8.52 9.50
CA TYR A 151 -1.15 -7.64 10.36
C TYR A 151 -2.59 -7.49 9.84
N GLN A 152 -2.76 -7.24 8.54
CA GLN A 152 -4.08 -7.09 7.91
C GLN A 152 -4.94 -8.34 8.10
N HIS A 153 -4.38 -9.53 7.81
CA HIS A 153 -5.09 -10.80 7.95
C HIS A 153 -5.54 -11.06 9.39
N LYS A 154 -4.63 -10.91 10.35
CA LYS A 154 -4.92 -11.14 11.78
C LYS A 154 -5.96 -10.14 12.33
N THR A 155 -5.91 -8.91 11.86
CA THR A 155 -6.76 -7.83 12.38
C THR A 155 -8.17 -7.87 11.77
N TYR A 156 -8.28 -8.09 10.45
CA TYR A 156 -9.52 -7.81 9.72
C TYR A 156 -10.30 -9.02 9.24
N LYS A 157 -9.69 -10.22 9.14
CA LYS A 157 -10.35 -11.40 8.53
C LYS A 157 -11.73 -11.69 9.11
N GLU A 158 -11.83 -11.75 10.43
CA GLU A 158 -13.10 -12.07 11.09
C GLU A 158 -14.14 -10.94 10.99
N ALA A 159 -13.70 -9.68 11.06
CA ALA A 159 -14.59 -8.53 10.93
C ALA A 159 -15.20 -8.46 9.52
N VAL A 160 -14.37 -8.63 8.48
CA VAL A 160 -14.81 -8.65 7.08
C VAL A 160 -15.76 -9.82 6.82
N LYS A 161 -15.44 -11.03 7.32
CA LYS A 161 -16.30 -12.21 7.17
C LYS A 161 -17.70 -11.99 7.76
N ARG A 162 -17.79 -11.38 8.95
CA ARG A 162 -19.07 -11.04 9.59
C ARG A 162 -19.86 -10.02 8.77
N GLN A 163 -19.20 -8.97 8.30
CA GLN A 163 -19.83 -7.93 7.48
C GLN A 163 -20.41 -8.52 6.18
N MET A 164 -19.65 -9.36 5.48
CA MET A 164 -20.11 -10.02 4.25
C MET A 164 -21.32 -10.93 4.50
N SER A 165 -21.31 -11.68 5.61
CA SER A 165 -22.43 -12.57 5.98
C SER A 165 -23.71 -11.79 6.27
N GLN A 166 -23.60 -10.62 6.89
CA GLN A 166 -24.75 -9.74 7.18
C GLN A 166 -25.32 -9.13 5.90
N ALA A 167 -24.48 -8.67 4.98
CA ALA A 167 -24.92 -8.11 3.70
C ALA A 167 -25.72 -9.13 2.87
N SER A 168 -25.29 -10.39 2.84
CA SER A 168 -26.01 -11.48 2.16
C SER A 168 -27.32 -11.89 2.82
N ALA A 169 -27.56 -11.54 4.08
CA ALA A 169 -28.80 -11.84 4.79
C ALA A 169 -29.87 -10.75 4.59
N THR A 170 -29.46 -9.56 4.14
CA THR A 170 -30.33 -8.39 3.90
C THR A 170 -30.62 -8.13 2.43
N SER A 171 -30.08 -8.95 1.52
CA SER A 171 -30.31 -8.91 0.07
C SER A 171 -31.18 -10.07 -0.38
#